data_AF-W2CXW7-F1
#
_entry.id   AF-W2CXW7-F1
#
_cell.length_a   1.000
_cell.length_b   1.000
_cell.length_c   1.000
_cell.angle_alpha   90.00
_cell.angle_beta   90.00
_cell.angle_gamma   90.00
#
_symmetry.space_group_name_H-M   'P 1'
#
loop_
_entity.id
_entity.type
_entity.pdbx_description
1 polymer ?
#
loop_
_entity_poly.entity_id
_entity_poly.type
_entity_poly.pdbx_seq_one_letter_code
_entity_poly.pdbx_strand_id
1 'polypeptide(L)'
;MVGYLHDASEDTPHTVEQVLKLLEEEAQTAMEPNDRAEIVQALKLLNHHTASDRQTYIHHIGEHALARAVKLNDLTHNMDMKRLPSPTEKDYQRLARYRQEYEYLAQR
;
A
#
# COMPACT_ATOMS: atom_id res chain seq x y z
N MET A 1 -5.85 2.57 -9.28
CA MET A 1 -7.07 2.48 -8.46
C MET A 1 -6.75 2.07 -7.02
N VAL A 2 -6.10 0.92 -6.79
CA VAL A 2 -5.78 0.45 -5.42
C VAL A 2 -4.80 1.34 -4.64
N GLY A 3 -3.85 2.02 -5.31
CA GLY A 3 -2.96 2.99 -4.65
C GLY A 3 -3.71 4.14 -3.96
N TYR A 4 -4.72 4.72 -4.61
CA TYR A 4 -5.56 5.77 -4.00
C TYR A 4 -6.41 5.26 -2.84
N LEU A 5 -6.76 3.98 -2.84
CA LEU A 5 -7.52 3.36 -1.75
C LEU A 5 -6.66 3.05 -0.53
N HIS A 6 -5.37 2.82 -0.74
CA HIS A 6 -4.42 2.69 0.36
C HIS A 6 -4.29 4.03 1.11
N ASP A 7 -4.06 5.13 0.40
CA ASP A 7 -4.02 6.48 1.00
C ASP A 7 -5.34 6.82 1.70
N ALA A 8 -6.49 6.58 1.04
CA ALA A 8 -7.80 6.84 1.65
C ALA A 8 -8.07 5.99 2.89
N SER A 9 -7.61 4.74 2.95
CA SER A 9 -7.74 3.87 4.12
C SER A 9 -6.76 4.22 5.25
N GLU A 10 -5.60 4.80 4.96
CA GLU A 10 -4.64 5.23 5.98
C GLU A 10 -4.96 6.62 6.54
N ASP A 11 -5.49 7.53 5.72
CA ASP A 11 -5.70 8.94 6.07
C ASP A 11 -7.12 9.30 6.52
N THR A 12 -8.08 8.37 6.44
CA THR A 12 -9.46 8.58 6.87
C THR A 12 -9.87 7.62 7.99
N PRO A 13 -10.85 7.97 8.84
CA PRO A 13 -11.36 7.05 9.87
C PRO A 13 -12.20 5.89 9.27
N HIS A 14 -12.28 5.77 7.95
CA HIS A 14 -13.08 4.76 7.28
C HIS A 14 -12.35 3.42 7.19
N THR A 15 -13.07 2.32 7.42
CA THR A 15 -12.50 0.99 7.20
C THR A 15 -12.38 0.67 5.71
N VAL A 16 -11.51 -0.28 5.35
CA VAL A 16 -11.37 -0.80 3.98
C VAL A 16 -12.73 -1.13 3.35
N GLU A 17 -13.60 -1.79 4.12
CA GLU A 17 -14.94 -2.15 3.68
C GLU A 17 -15.85 -0.95 3.43
N GLN A 18 -15.70 0.13 4.21
CA GLN A 18 -16.45 1.38 4.01
C GLN A 18 -15.97 2.12 2.78
N VAL A 19 -14.66 2.19 2.56
CA VAL A 19 -14.07 2.83 1.37
C VAL A 19 -14.51 2.12 0.08
N LEU A 20 -14.52 0.78 0.08
CA LEU A 20 -15.02 0.02 -1.07
C LEU A 20 -16.51 0.20 -1.30
N LYS A 21 -17.32 0.25 -0.23
CA LYS A 21 -18.76 0.51 -0.34
C LYS A 21 -19.04 1.89 -0.95
N LEU A 22 -18.31 2.92 -0.51
CA LEU A 22 -18.42 4.27 -1.07
C LEU A 22 -18.02 4.30 -2.55
N LEU A 23 -16.98 3.57 -2.95
CA LEU A 23 -16.62 3.43 -4.35
C LEU A 23 -17.70 2.72 -5.18
N GLU A 24 -18.27 1.62 -4.69
CA GLU A 24 -19.35 0.91 -5.39
C GLU A 24 -20.60 1.79 -5.54
N GLU A 25 -20.92 2.58 -4.51
CA GLU A 25 -22.02 3.55 -4.53
C GLU A 25 -21.78 4.68 -5.55
N GLU A 26 -20.58 5.28 -5.56
CA GLU A 26 -20.21 6.34 -6.50
C GLU A 26 -20.11 5.82 -7.95
N ALA A 27 -19.56 4.62 -8.15
CA ALA A 27 -19.46 3.96 -9.45
C ALA A 27 -20.81 3.38 -9.94
N GLN A 28 -21.86 3.41 -9.09
CA GLN A 28 -23.18 2.82 -9.33
C GLN A 28 -23.11 1.36 -9.82
N THR A 29 -22.04 0.66 -9.44
CA THR A 29 -21.68 -0.66 -9.96
C THR A 29 -21.05 -1.47 -8.82
N ALA A 30 -21.56 -2.67 -8.59
CA ALA A 30 -20.97 -3.59 -7.62
C ALA A 30 -19.72 -4.25 -8.21
N MET A 31 -18.67 -4.41 -7.40
CA MET A 31 -17.51 -5.22 -7.79
C MET A 31 -17.88 -6.69 -7.79
N GLU A 32 -17.26 -7.47 -8.68
CA GLU A 32 -17.39 -8.92 -8.61
C GLU A 32 -16.92 -9.44 -7.24
N PRO A 33 -17.62 -10.39 -6.62
CA PRO A 33 -17.33 -10.80 -5.24
C PRO A 33 -15.89 -11.26 -5.00
N ASN A 34 -15.29 -11.94 -5.98
CA ASN A 34 -13.91 -12.41 -5.90
C ASN A 34 -12.92 -11.25 -5.96
N ASP A 35 -13.11 -10.31 -6.89
CA ASP A 35 -12.27 -9.12 -7.04
C ASP A 35 -12.37 -8.25 -5.78
N ARG A 36 -13.58 -8.09 -5.24
CA ARG A 36 -13.79 -7.38 -3.98
C ARG A 36 -13.04 -8.04 -2.83
N ALA A 37 -13.13 -9.36 -2.70
CA ALA A 37 -12.43 -10.09 -1.64
C ALA A 37 -10.90 -9.94 -1.76
N GLU A 38 -10.37 -10.02 -2.97
CA GLU A 38 -8.93 -9.83 -3.24
C GLU A 38 -8.48 -8.40 -2.89
N ILE A 39 -9.26 -7.38 -3.27
CA ILE A 39 -8.95 -5.98 -2.95
C ILE A 39 -9.01 -5.75 -1.43
N VAL A 40 -10.01 -6.30 -0.74
CA VAL A 40 -10.10 -6.22 0.73
C VAL A 40 -8.86 -6.85 1.38
N GLN A 41 -8.45 -8.03 0.93
CA GLN A 41 -7.28 -8.71 1.46
C GLN A 41 -6.00 -7.90 1.22
N ALA A 42 -5.83 -7.37 0.00
CA ALA A 42 -4.69 -6.54 -0.34
C ALA A 42 -4.63 -5.26 0.51
N LEU A 43 -5.75 -4.57 0.70
CA LEU A 43 -5.80 -3.34 1.50
C LEU A 43 -5.56 -3.62 3.00
N LYS A 44 -6.04 -4.75 3.53
CA LYS A 44 -5.71 -5.18 4.90
C LYS A 44 -4.21 -5.42 5.07
N LEU A 45 -3.56 -6.07 4.11
CA LEU A 45 -2.12 -6.30 4.13
C LEU A 45 -1.31 -5.00 3.98
N LEU A 46 -1.83 -4.02 3.25
CA LEU A 46 -1.19 -2.73 3.06
C LEU A 46 -1.31 -1.81 4.29
N ASN A 47 -2.25 -2.06 5.20
CA ASN A 47 -2.35 -1.36 6.46
C ASN A 47 -1.29 -1.84 7.45
N HIS A 48 -0.26 -1.02 7.67
CA HIS A 48 0.91 -1.37 8.47
C HIS A 48 0.62 -1.64 9.96
N HIS A 49 -0.51 -1.17 10.50
CA HIS A 49 -0.92 -1.44 11.88
C HIS A 49 -1.34 -2.90 12.13
N THR A 50 -1.52 -3.69 11.06
CA THR A 50 -1.91 -5.10 11.14
C THR A 50 -0.73 -6.04 11.37
N ALA A 51 0.50 -5.54 11.39
CA ALA A 51 1.73 -6.32 11.61
C ALA A 51 2.44 -5.91 12.91
N SER A 52 3.14 -6.86 13.53
CA SER A 52 3.93 -6.66 14.76
C SER A 52 5.11 -5.71 14.55
N ASP A 53 5.70 -5.78 13.36
CA ASP A 53 6.89 -5.06 12.99
C ASP A 53 6.98 -4.92 11.46
N ARG A 54 7.91 -4.07 11.03
CA ARG A 54 8.05 -3.68 9.64
C ARG A 54 8.55 -4.82 8.73
N GLN A 55 9.36 -5.73 9.24
CA GLN A 55 9.84 -6.87 8.48
C GLN A 55 8.70 -7.86 8.22
N THR A 56 7.90 -8.14 9.26
CA THR A 56 6.70 -8.97 9.16
C THR A 56 5.69 -8.37 8.17
N TYR A 57 5.47 -7.05 8.23
CA TYR A 57 4.62 -6.31 7.28
C TYR A 57 5.05 -6.54 5.82
N ILE A 58 6.33 -6.31 5.51
CA ILE A 58 6.86 -6.46 4.14
C ILE A 58 6.83 -7.93 3.68
N HIS A 59 7.05 -8.88 4.60
CA HIS A 59 6.94 -10.30 4.28
C HIS A 59 5.52 -10.68 3.87
N HIS A 60 4.51 -10.31 4.67
CA HIS A 60 3.11 -10.61 4.36
C HIS A 60 2.65 -9.97 3.03
N ILE A 61 3.08 -8.73 2.75
CA ILE A 61 2.85 -8.10 1.45
C ILE A 61 3.48 -8.91 0.32
N GLY A 62 4.70 -9.42 0.54
CA GLY A 62 5.42 -10.25 -0.42
C GLY A 62 4.67 -11.49 -0.86
N GLU A 63 3.83 -12.08 0.00
CA GLU A 63 3.06 -13.30 -0.29
C GLU A 63 1.75 -13.04 -1.07
N HIS A 64 1.36 -11.77 -1.29
CA HIS A 64 0.11 -11.43 -1.98
C HIS A 64 0.35 -10.55 -3.22
N ALA A 65 -0.01 -11.06 -4.40
CA ALA A 65 0.32 -10.43 -5.69
C ALA A 65 -0.19 -8.98 -5.82
N LEU A 66 -1.46 -8.72 -5.54
CA LEU A 66 -2.02 -7.37 -5.62
C LEU A 66 -1.40 -6.39 -4.62
N ALA A 67 -1.29 -6.76 -3.35
CA ALA A 67 -0.63 -5.94 -2.32
C ALA A 67 0.83 -5.64 -2.69
N ARG A 68 1.56 -6.65 -3.18
CA ARG A 68 2.94 -6.50 -3.64
C ARG A 68 3.06 -5.51 -4.78
N ALA A 69 2.23 -5.62 -5.81
CA ALA A 69 2.24 -4.71 -6.95
C ALA A 69 1.97 -3.26 -6.52
N VAL A 70 0.99 -3.05 -5.63
CA VAL A 70 0.67 -1.72 -5.08
C VAL A 70 1.83 -1.18 -4.26
N LYS A 71 2.43 -2.00 -3.38
CA LYS A 71 3.54 -1.56 -2.54
C LYS A 71 4.79 -1.22 -3.33
N LEU A 72 5.11 -1.98 -4.38
CA LEU A 72 6.21 -1.67 -5.29
C LEU A 72 6.02 -0.32 -5.99
N ASN A 73 4.78 0.01 -6.37
CA ASN A 73 4.46 1.31 -6.97
C ASN A 73 4.61 2.45 -5.95
N ASP A 74 4.06 2.29 -4.73
CA ASP A 74 4.22 3.22 -3.61
C ASP A 74 5.70 3.48 -3.28
N LEU A 75 6.50 2.42 -3.16
CA LEU A 75 7.93 2.54 -2.91
C LEU A 75 8.66 3.28 -4.04
N THR A 76 8.32 3.01 -5.30
CA THR A 76 8.92 3.70 -6.45
C THR A 76 8.67 5.21 -6.37
N HIS A 77 7.44 5.60 -6.07
CA HIS A 77 7.08 7.01 -5.88
C HIS A 77 7.75 7.61 -4.63
N ASN A 78 7.84 6.84 -3.55
CA ASN A 78 8.45 7.29 -2.30
C ASN A 78 9.96 7.47 -2.36
N MET A 79 10.63 6.75 -3.26
CA MET A 79 12.05 6.89 -3.53
C MET A 79 12.38 8.10 -4.42
N ASP A 80 11.39 8.79 -5.00
CA ASP A 80 11.65 10.00 -5.78
C ASP A 80 12.04 11.18 -4.88
N MET A 81 13.35 11.39 -4.74
CA MET A 81 13.92 12.47 -3.96
C MET A 81 13.74 13.85 -4.60
N LYS A 82 13.37 13.93 -5.89
CA LYS A 82 13.18 15.22 -6.58
C LYS A 82 12.01 16.03 -5.99
N ARG A 83 11.10 15.37 -5.26
CA ARG A 83 10.00 16.02 -4.53
C ARG A 83 10.47 16.82 -3.30
N LEU A 84 11.70 16.63 -2.84
CA LEU A 84 12.25 17.25 -1.64
C LEU A 84 13.30 18.31 -2.01
N PRO A 85 12.98 19.61 -1.94
CA PRO A 85 13.93 20.67 -2.31
C PRO A 85 15.13 20.78 -1.37
N SER A 86 15.01 20.34 -0.11
CA SER A 86 16.08 20.32 0.89
C SER A 86 16.03 19.04 1.72
N PRO A 87 16.51 17.90 1.18
CA PRO A 87 16.44 16.61 1.89
C PRO A 87 17.26 16.62 3.18
N THR A 88 16.73 15.95 4.20
CA THR A 88 17.37 15.78 5.51
C THR A 88 18.00 14.40 5.64
N GLU A 89 18.82 14.20 6.67
CA GLU A 89 19.38 12.88 7.01
C GLU A 89 18.28 11.82 7.22
N LYS A 90 17.15 12.21 7.81
CA LYS A 90 15.99 11.30 7.98
C LYS A 90 15.42 10.85 6.64
N ASP A 91 15.47 11.69 5.61
CA ASP A 91 14.97 11.34 4.27
C ASP A 91 15.88 10.31 3.60
N TYR A 92 17.21 10.44 3.76
CA TYR A 92 18.15 9.44 3.27
C TYR A 92 18.01 8.10 4.00
N GLN A 93 17.76 8.11 5.31
CA GLN A 93 17.47 6.89 6.07
C GLN A 93 16.15 6.23 5.62
N ARG A 94 15.12 7.04 5.31
CA ARG A 94 13.87 6.55 4.70
C ARG A 94 14.14 5.93 3.33
N LEU A 95 14.91 6.60 2.49
CA LEU A 95 15.27 6.13 1.14
C LEU A 95 16.02 4.80 1.18
N ALA A 96 17.04 4.67 2.04
CA ALA A 96 17.80 3.43 2.18
C ALA A 96 16.89 2.26 2.57
N ARG A 97 15.94 2.50 3.49
CA ARG A 97 14.96 1.51 3.88
C ARG A 97 13.98 1.15 2.75
N TYR A 98 13.44 2.14 2.04
CA TYR A 98 12.55 1.89 0.90
C TYR A 98 13.23 1.09 -0.21
N ARG A 99 14.53 1.30 -0.44
CA ARG A 99 15.32 0.49 -1.38
C ARG A 99 15.40 -0.97 -0.96
N GLN A 100 15.71 -1.24 0.31
CA GLN A 100 15.77 -2.61 0.84
C GLN A 100 14.42 -3.33 0.71
N GLU A 101 13.32 -2.63 1.03
CA GLU A 101 11.96 -3.16 0.89
C GLU A 101 11.61 -3.45 -0.57
N TYR A 102 11.96 -2.54 -1.48
CA TYR A 102 11.74 -2.70 -2.91
C TYR A 102 12.51 -3.90 -3.47
N GLU A 103 13.79 -4.00 -3.15
CA GLU A 103 14.66 -5.10 -3.61
C GLU A 103 14.12 -6.46 -3.16
N TYR A 104 13.66 -6.55 -1.92
CA TYR A 104 13.03 -7.77 -1.40
C TYR A 104 11.74 -8.10 -2.17
N LEU A 105 10.83 -7.13 -2.33
CA LEU A 105 9.52 -7.35 -2.97
C LEU A 105 9.65 -7.63 -4.47
N ALA A 106 10.66 -7.08 -5.14
CA ALA A 106 10.89 -7.29 -6.57
C ALA A 106 11.35 -8.73 -6.91
N GLN A 107 11.81 -9.49 -5.91
CA GLN A 107 12.29 -10.87 -6.06
C GLN A 107 11.23 -11.93 -5.68
N ARG A 108 9.99 -11.52 -5.42
CA ARG A 108 8.89 -12.36 -4.91
C ARG A 108 7.85 -12.71 -5.98
#